data_AF-A0A2P9FAI1-F1
#
_entry.id   AF-A0A2P9FAI1-F1
#
_cell.length_a   1.000
_cell.length_b   1.000
_cell.length_c   1.000
_cell.angle_alpha   90.00
_cell.angle_beta   90.00
_cell.angle_gamma   90.00
#
_symmetry.space_group_name_H-M   'P 1'
#
loop_
_entity.id
_entity.type
_entity.pdbx_description
1 polymer ?
#
loop_
_entity_poly.entity_id
_entity_poly.type
_entity_poly.pdbx_seq_one_letter_code
_entity_poly.pdbx_strand_id
1 'polypeptide(L)'
;MVEEAQRRRNRREYAMTRTAGHLLDTLTAKLAPDPGDNPLLPLIAAGTADPATLAVLALEQHQVIASDHRSFARLAQLAATEAPASAAFFRLLADGEAVAAGHLTMFARACGVDEERAAAHEPLPGCQAYPSYVARLALEAAPADAVLALTANFASWGGYCATIGRALRRHYDLTDDACAFFDFFAEPSPDLDRSARTAVEEGWQAGRLDERLAQRHGRLLQSYESMFWSTLARL
;
A
#
# COMPACT_ATOMS: atom_id res chain seq x y z
N MET A 1 -42.10 4.21 20.93
CA MET A 1 -41.24 4.35 22.12
C MET A 1 -40.21 3.23 22.26
N VAL A 2 -40.59 1.94 22.20
CA VAL A 2 -39.65 0.80 22.34
C VAL A 2 -38.58 0.77 21.23
N GLU A 3 -38.98 1.04 19.98
CA GLU A 3 -38.07 1.05 18.82
C GLU A 3 -37.03 2.17 18.87
N GLU A 4 -37.41 3.34 19.40
CA GLU A 4 -36.53 4.50 19.53
C GLU A 4 -35.54 4.32 20.68
N ALA A 5 -35.96 3.67 21.76
CA ALA A 5 -35.09 3.26 22.87
C ALA A 5 -34.08 2.19 22.42
N GLN A 6 -34.50 1.23 21.59
CA GLN A 6 -33.63 0.22 21.00
C GLN A 6 -32.58 0.85 20.05
N ARG A 7 -32.99 1.81 19.20
CA ARG A 7 -32.06 2.55 18.32
C ARG A 7 -31.07 3.40 19.11
N ARG A 8 -31.48 4.02 20.22
CA ARG A 8 -30.59 4.79 21.11
C ARG A 8 -29.62 3.88 21.87
N ARG A 9 -30.07 2.70 22.31
CA ARG A 9 -29.23 1.69 22.94
C ARG A 9 -28.19 1.13 21.97
N ASN A 10 -28.63 0.74 20.76
CA ASN A 10 -27.72 0.29 19.70
C ASN A 10 -26.74 1.40 19.30
N ARG A 11 -27.14 2.67 19.19
CA ARG A 11 -26.20 3.78 18.95
C ARG A 11 -25.18 3.96 20.06
N ARG A 12 -25.58 3.79 21.33
CA ARG A 12 -24.66 3.87 22.48
C ARG A 12 -23.70 2.70 22.51
N GLU A 13 -24.18 1.49 22.24
CA GLU A 13 -23.37 0.28 22.19
C GLU A 13 -22.39 0.33 21.01
N TYR A 14 -22.85 0.74 19.83
CA TYR A 14 -22.01 0.98 18.65
C TYR A 14 -20.99 2.10 18.88
N ALA A 15 -21.33 3.14 19.65
CA ALA A 15 -20.39 4.18 20.07
C ALA A 15 -19.37 3.69 21.12
N MET A 16 -19.72 2.69 21.95
CA MET A 16 -18.79 2.08 22.91
C MET A 16 -17.86 1.03 22.30
N THR A 17 -18.15 0.51 21.10
CA THR A 17 -17.27 -0.45 20.37
C THR A 17 -16.43 0.23 19.28
N ARG A 18 -16.67 1.50 18.99
CA ARG A 18 -15.99 2.24 17.92
C ARG A 18 -14.63 2.75 18.45
N THR A 19 -13.56 2.08 18.06
CA THR A 19 -12.15 2.44 18.35
C THR A 19 -11.36 2.61 17.06
N ALA A 20 -10.22 3.30 17.05
CA ALA A 20 -9.40 3.42 15.84
C ALA A 20 -9.03 2.05 15.25
N GLY A 21 -8.82 1.04 16.12
CA GLY A 21 -8.65 -0.35 15.69
C GLY A 21 -9.86 -0.88 14.93
N HIS A 22 -11.07 -0.69 15.46
CA HIS A 22 -12.30 -1.09 14.75
C HIS A 22 -12.47 -0.37 13.40
N LEU A 23 -12.09 0.90 13.27
CA LEU A 23 -12.14 1.63 11.99
C LEU A 23 -11.17 1.03 10.96
N LEU A 24 -9.93 0.77 11.38
CA LEU A 24 -8.92 0.13 10.55
C LEU A 24 -9.39 -1.26 10.11
N ASP A 25 -9.78 -2.12 11.06
CA ASP A 25 -10.23 -3.48 10.77
C ASP A 25 -11.44 -3.50 9.82
N THR A 26 -12.41 -2.60 10.06
CA THR A 26 -13.61 -2.49 9.22
C THR A 26 -13.25 -2.05 7.80
N LEU A 27 -12.39 -1.05 7.65
CA LEU A 27 -12.04 -0.54 6.34
C LEU A 27 -11.19 -1.55 5.56
N THR A 28 -10.20 -2.16 6.21
CA THR A 28 -9.37 -3.23 5.62
C THR A 28 -10.23 -4.39 5.16
N ALA A 29 -11.16 -4.88 5.98
CA ALA A 29 -12.06 -5.97 5.60
C ALA A 29 -13.00 -5.58 4.44
N LYS A 30 -13.54 -4.36 4.47
CA LYS A 30 -14.44 -3.86 3.43
C LYS A 30 -13.76 -3.68 2.08
N LEU A 31 -12.48 -3.34 2.12
CA LEU A 31 -11.66 -3.11 0.96
C LEU A 31 -10.71 -4.29 0.70
N ALA A 32 -10.97 -5.49 1.23
CA ALA A 32 -10.15 -6.63 0.84
C ALA A 32 -10.30 -6.84 -0.68
N PRO A 33 -9.20 -6.89 -1.46
CA PRO A 33 -9.27 -7.02 -2.91
C PRO A 33 -9.84 -8.39 -3.27
N ASP A 34 -10.56 -8.43 -4.39
CA ASP A 34 -11.01 -9.69 -4.93
C ASP A 34 -9.80 -10.48 -5.47
N PRO A 35 -9.78 -11.82 -5.38
CA PRO A 35 -8.67 -12.62 -5.91
C PRO A 35 -8.39 -12.39 -7.41
N GLY A 36 -9.37 -11.86 -8.16
CA GLY A 36 -9.23 -11.50 -9.57
C GLY A 36 -8.58 -10.14 -9.84
N ASP A 37 -8.39 -9.31 -8.81
CA ASP A 37 -7.86 -7.94 -8.96
C ASP A 37 -6.36 -7.91 -9.28
N ASN A 38 -5.64 -9.00 -9.01
CA ASN A 38 -4.25 -9.20 -9.39
C ASN A 38 -4.10 -10.40 -10.34
N PRO A 39 -4.32 -10.22 -11.66
CA PRO A 39 -4.23 -11.31 -12.63
C PRO A 39 -2.80 -11.82 -12.86
N LEU A 40 -1.77 -11.06 -12.48
CA LEU A 40 -0.38 -11.47 -12.62
C LEU A 40 0.05 -12.46 -11.53
N LEU A 41 -0.47 -12.30 -10.32
CA LEU A 41 -0.06 -13.08 -9.15
C LEU A 41 -0.19 -14.60 -9.34
N PRO A 42 -1.29 -15.15 -9.89
CA PRO A 42 -1.39 -16.57 -10.18
C PRO A 42 -0.35 -17.07 -11.19
N LEU A 43 0.00 -16.24 -12.18
CA LEU A 43 0.99 -16.59 -13.20
C LEU A 43 2.39 -16.71 -12.57
N ILE A 44 2.77 -15.74 -11.72
CA ILE A 44 4.02 -15.77 -10.97
C ILE A 44 4.02 -16.98 -10.02
N ALA A 45 2.94 -17.18 -9.26
CA ALA A 45 2.82 -18.28 -8.31
C ALA A 45 2.95 -19.66 -8.96
N ALA A 46 2.50 -19.80 -10.20
CA ALA A 46 2.62 -21.02 -10.99
C ALA A 46 3.95 -21.16 -11.76
N GLY A 47 4.82 -20.14 -11.74
CA GLY A 47 6.06 -20.13 -12.52
C GLY A 47 5.83 -19.94 -14.03
N THR A 48 4.71 -19.35 -14.42
CA THR A 48 4.28 -19.21 -15.82
C THR A 48 4.27 -17.77 -16.32
N ALA A 49 4.52 -16.79 -15.45
CA ALA A 49 4.74 -15.41 -15.89
C ALA A 49 6.05 -15.33 -16.69
N ASP A 50 6.04 -14.56 -17.77
CA ASP A 50 7.22 -14.29 -18.60
C ASP A 50 8.31 -13.59 -17.75
N PRO A 51 9.57 -14.06 -17.75
CA PRO A 51 10.69 -13.35 -17.13
C PRO A 51 10.82 -11.88 -17.57
N ALA A 52 10.42 -11.54 -18.81
CA ALA A 52 10.37 -10.16 -19.28
C ALA A 52 9.37 -9.31 -18.47
N THR A 53 8.23 -9.88 -18.07
CA THR A 53 7.24 -9.22 -17.20
C THR A 53 7.80 -8.99 -15.80
N LEU A 54 8.64 -9.89 -15.28
CA LEU A 54 9.32 -9.69 -13.99
C LEU A 54 10.35 -8.54 -14.06
N ALA A 55 11.06 -8.41 -15.17
CA ALA A 55 11.96 -7.28 -15.41
C ALA A 55 11.19 -5.95 -15.46
N VAL A 56 10.04 -5.91 -16.15
CA VAL A 56 9.18 -4.72 -16.20
C VAL A 56 8.57 -4.43 -14.82
N LEU A 57 8.17 -5.45 -14.06
CA LEU A 57 7.72 -5.29 -12.68
C LEU A 57 8.80 -4.60 -11.83
N ALA A 58 10.07 -5.00 -11.95
CA ALA A 58 11.17 -4.34 -11.23
C ALA A 58 11.32 -2.86 -11.60
N LEU A 59 11.24 -2.55 -12.90
CA LEU A 59 11.36 -1.19 -13.44
C LEU A 59 10.20 -0.29 -13.00
N GLU A 60 8.97 -0.79 -13.04
CA GLU A 60 7.79 -0.04 -12.58
C GLU A 60 7.82 0.16 -11.06
N GLN A 61 8.26 -0.84 -10.28
CA GLN A 61 8.43 -0.68 -8.83
C GLN A 61 9.46 0.40 -8.49
N HIS A 62 10.52 0.59 -9.28
CA HIS A 62 11.47 1.69 -9.04
C HIS A 62 10.80 3.05 -9.12
N GLN A 63 9.84 3.22 -10.04
CA GLN A 63 9.06 4.45 -10.18
C GLN A 63 8.07 4.63 -9.01
N VAL A 64 7.39 3.54 -8.61
CA VAL A 64 6.44 3.55 -7.48
C VAL A 64 7.17 3.93 -6.19
N ILE A 65 8.22 3.21 -5.81
CA ILE A 65 9.00 3.45 -4.58
C ILE A 65 9.53 4.90 -4.53
N ALA A 66 10.05 5.41 -5.65
CA ALA A 66 10.55 6.78 -5.70
C ALA A 66 9.43 7.83 -5.54
N SER A 67 8.25 7.57 -6.12
CA SER A 67 7.08 8.46 -5.99
C SER A 67 6.49 8.42 -4.57
N ASP A 68 6.33 7.22 -4.02
CA ASP A 68 5.75 7.00 -2.71
C ASP A 68 6.65 7.58 -1.61
N HIS A 69 7.98 7.39 -1.69
CA HIS A 69 8.95 8.04 -0.80
C HIS A 69 8.72 9.56 -0.73
N ARG A 70 8.64 10.23 -1.89
CA ARG A 70 8.41 11.69 -1.94
C ARG A 70 7.04 12.10 -1.39
N SER A 71 6.02 11.31 -1.71
CA SER A 71 4.64 11.58 -1.30
C SER A 71 4.46 11.42 0.21
N PHE A 72 5.03 10.37 0.80
CA PHE A 72 5.02 10.15 2.24
C PHE A 72 5.86 11.19 2.97
N ALA A 73 7.04 11.55 2.47
CA ALA A 73 7.81 12.66 3.03
C ALA A 73 7.02 13.98 3.02
N ARG A 74 6.27 14.26 1.95
CA ARG A 74 5.40 15.44 1.85
C ARG A 74 4.23 15.38 2.84
N LEU A 75 3.55 14.24 2.96
CA LEU A 75 2.47 14.04 3.92
C LEU A 75 2.96 14.21 5.37
N ALA A 76 4.16 13.71 5.68
CA ALA A 76 4.78 13.90 6.98
C ALA A 76 5.02 15.39 7.30
N GLN A 77 5.49 16.16 6.33
CA GLN A 77 5.70 17.61 6.49
C GLN A 77 4.38 18.35 6.71
N LEU A 78 3.34 18.03 5.93
CA LEU A 78 2.01 18.64 6.06
C LEU A 78 1.37 18.35 7.42
N ALA A 79 1.54 17.13 7.91
CA ALA A 79 0.97 16.70 9.18
C ALA A 79 1.74 17.18 10.42
N ALA A 80 2.98 17.67 10.25
CA ALA A 80 3.93 17.85 11.36
C ALA A 80 3.44 18.73 12.52
N THR A 81 2.64 19.76 12.23
CA THR A 81 2.16 20.69 13.25
C THR A 81 0.81 20.28 13.84
N GLU A 82 -0.15 19.92 12.98
CA GLU A 82 -1.53 19.72 13.42
C GLU A 82 -1.88 18.25 13.72
N ALA A 83 -1.16 17.30 13.14
CA ALA A 83 -1.41 15.86 13.25
C ALA A 83 -0.08 15.09 13.44
N PRO A 84 0.64 15.30 14.56
CA PRO A 84 1.98 14.74 14.76
C PRO A 84 2.01 13.21 14.75
N ALA A 85 0.93 12.51 15.12
CA ALA A 85 0.86 11.05 14.99
C ALA A 85 0.80 10.62 13.51
N SER A 86 0.01 11.32 12.69
CA SER A 86 0.02 11.09 11.24
C SER A 86 1.38 11.40 10.63
N ALA A 87 2.06 12.46 11.08
CA ALA A 87 3.41 12.78 10.64
C ALA A 87 4.42 11.67 10.97
N ALA A 88 4.31 11.05 12.16
CA ALA A 88 5.16 9.92 12.54
C ALA A 88 4.91 8.69 11.67
N PHE A 89 3.65 8.38 11.36
CA PHE A 89 3.28 7.31 10.44
C PHE A 89 3.90 7.51 9.06
N PHE A 90 3.75 8.70 8.46
CA PHE A 90 4.28 8.95 7.12
C PHE A 90 5.81 8.99 7.06
N ARG A 91 6.50 9.42 8.13
CA ARG A 91 7.97 9.28 8.21
C ARG A 91 8.39 7.81 8.17
N LEU A 92 7.72 6.97 8.95
CA LEU A 92 8.02 5.53 8.98
C LEU A 92 7.84 4.90 7.60
N LEU A 93 6.78 5.27 6.86
CA LEU A 93 6.61 4.83 5.48
C LEU A 93 7.73 5.32 4.56
N ALA A 94 8.05 6.62 4.60
CA ALA A 94 9.13 7.18 3.78
C ALA A 94 10.48 6.50 4.05
N ASP A 95 10.81 6.24 5.31
CA ASP A 95 12.03 5.51 5.70
C ASP A 95 12.00 4.07 5.16
N GLY A 96 10.84 3.42 5.20
CA GLY A 96 10.63 2.09 4.62
C GLY A 96 10.85 2.06 3.10
N GLU A 97 10.35 3.06 2.37
CA GLU A 97 10.58 3.19 0.92
C GLU A 97 12.07 3.33 0.58
N ALA A 98 12.83 4.07 1.41
CA ALA A 98 14.27 4.21 1.22
C ALA A 98 15.02 2.88 1.40
N VAL A 99 14.60 2.04 2.36
CA VAL A 99 15.14 0.68 2.54
C VAL A 99 14.75 -0.21 1.37
N ALA A 100 13.48 -0.20 0.97
CA ALA A 100 12.97 -1.00 -0.14
C ALA A 100 13.70 -0.70 -1.47
N ALA A 101 14.01 0.57 -1.74
CA ALA A 101 14.77 0.98 -2.92
C ALA A 101 16.14 0.29 -3.02
N GLY A 102 16.82 0.07 -1.88
CA GLY A 102 18.09 -0.65 -1.82
C GLY A 102 17.94 -2.12 -2.25
N HIS A 103 16.92 -2.80 -1.74
CA HIS A 103 16.64 -4.20 -2.09
C HIS A 103 16.18 -4.36 -3.55
N LEU A 104 15.43 -3.41 -4.08
CA LEU A 104 14.86 -3.50 -5.42
C LEU A 104 15.92 -3.58 -6.53
N THR A 105 17.08 -2.98 -6.31
CA THR A 105 18.22 -3.05 -7.24
C THR A 105 18.68 -4.50 -7.47
N MET A 106 18.66 -5.35 -6.44
CA MET A 106 19.05 -6.75 -6.56
C MET A 106 18.04 -7.56 -7.35
N PHE A 107 16.74 -7.30 -7.12
CA PHE A 107 15.66 -7.93 -7.91
C PHE A 107 15.75 -7.55 -9.40
N ALA A 108 15.95 -6.27 -9.70
CA ALA A 108 16.08 -5.78 -11.07
C ALA A 108 17.24 -6.47 -11.81
N ARG A 109 18.42 -6.53 -11.18
CA ARG A 109 19.60 -7.21 -11.75
C ARG A 109 19.35 -8.70 -11.99
N ALA A 110 18.69 -9.39 -11.05
CA ALA A 110 18.35 -10.80 -11.21
C ALA A 110 17.36 -11.04 -12.37
N CYS A 111 16.55 -10.04 -12.72
CA CYS A 111 15.68 -10.06 -13.90
C CYS A 111 16.38 -9.60 -15.20
N GLY A 112 17.69 -9.42 -15.19
CA GLY A 112 18.45 -8.96 -16.37
C GLY A 112 18.17 -7.50 -16.72
N VAL A 113 17.91 -6.65 -15.72
CA VAL A 113 17.87 -5.19 -15.88
C VAL A 113 19.23 -4.61 -15.54
N ASP A 114 19.91 -4.08 -16.55
CA ASP A 114 21.12 -3.28 -16.42
C ASP A 114 20.79 -1.77 -16.47
N GLU A 115 21.83 -0.93 -16.36
CA GLU A 115 21.68 0.53 -16.35
C GLU A 115 21.12 1.06 -17.68
N GLU A 116 21.51 0.47 -18.82
CA GLU A 116 21.02 0.89 -20.14
C GLU A 116 19.53 0.58 -20.27
N ARG A 117 19.10 -0.63 -19.91
CA ARG A 117 17.70 -1.03 -19.93
C ARG A 117 16.86 -0.21 -18.95
N ALA A 118 17.40 0.09 -17.77
CA ALA A 118 16.72 0.95 -16.80
C ALA A 118 16.54 2.38 -17.30
N ALA A 119 17.56 2.95 -17.97
CA ALA A 119 17.49 4.29 -18.54
C ALA A 119 16.56 4.37 -19.76
N ALA A 120 16.44 3.30 -20.52
CA ALA A 120 15.56 3.22 -21.69
C ALA A 120 14.09 2.88 -21.35
N HIS A 121 13.78 2.56 -20.09
CA HIS A 121 12.44 2.17 -19.68
C HIS A 121 11.47 3.35 -19.72
N GLU A 122 10.42 3.23 -20.52
CA GLU A 122 9.31 4.17 -20.54
C GLU A 122 8.18 3.67 -19.62
N PRO A 123 7.80 4.42 -18.57
CA PRO A 123 6.78 3.97 -17.62
C PRO A 123 5.43 3.66 -18.29
N LEU A 124 4.86 2.51 -17.92
CA LEU A 124 3.56 2.09 -18.42
C LEU A 124 2.44 2.92 -17.76
N PRO A 125 1.56 3.59 -18.52
CA PRO A 125 0.54 4.48 -17.95
C PRO A 125 -0.34 3.83 -16.87
N GLY A 126 -0.71 2.56 -17.05
CA GLY A 126 -1.52 1.83 -16.07
C GLY A 126 -0.78 1.51 -14.77
N CYS A 127 0.55 1.44 -14.80
CA CYS A 127 1.39 1.27 -13.61
C CYS A 127 1.62 2.61 -12.87
N GLN A 128 1.46 3.73 -13.57
CA GLN A 128 1.65 5.07 -12.99
C GLN A 128 0.40 5.63 -12.29
N ALA A 129 -0.77 4.99 -12.44
CA ALA A 129 -2.02 5.46 -11.86
C ALA A 129 -2.01 5.48 -10.32
N TYR A 130 -1.50 4.42 -9.69
CA TYR A 130 -1.38 4.32 -8.23
C TYR A 130 -0.42 5.38 -7.65
N PRO A 131 0.87 5.46 -8.07
CA PRO A 131 1.79 6.43 -7.50
C PRO A 131 1.37 7.88 -7.78
N SER A 132 0.74 8.16 -8.92
CA SER A 132 0.13 9.47 -9.20
C SER A 132 -0.99 9.80 -8.23
N TYR A 133 -1.78 8.81 -7.82
CA TYR A 133 -2.86 9.02 -6.87
C TYR A 133 -2.33 9.24 -5.44
N VAL A 134 -1.31 8.50 -5.02
CA VAL A 134 -0.62 8.75 -3.74
C VAL A 134 -0.04 10.16 -3.69
N ALA A 135 0.59 10.62 -4.78
CA ALA A 135 1.06 12.00 -4.90
C ALA A 135 -0.07 13.03 -4.77
N ARG A 136 -1.26 12.73 -5.32
CA ARG A 136 -2.44 13.59 -5.14
C ARG A 136 -2.94 13.62 -3.70
N LEU A 137 -2.93 12.50 -2.98
CA LEU A 137 -3.22 12.47 -1.54
C LEU A 137 -2.26 13.40 -0.79
N ALA A 138 -0.97 13.41 -1.16
CA ALA A 138 0.04 14.29 -0.58
C ALA A 138 -0.15 15.79 -0.89
N LEU A 139 -1.06 16.15 -1.80
CA LEU A 139 -1.40 17.54 -2.11
C LEU A 139 -2.71 17.97 -1.45
N GLU A 140 -3.68 17.06 -1.33
CA GLU A 140 -5.09 17.43 -1.09
C GLU A 140 -5.71 16.77 0.15
N ALA A 141 -5.21 15.63 0.61
CA ALA A 141 -5.90 14.84 1.62
C ALA A 141 -5.66 15.34 3.05
N ALA A 142 -6.67 15.19 3.91
CA ALA A 142 -6.44 15.28 5.34
C ALA A 142 -5.52 14.12 5.78
N PRO A 143 -4.49 14.37 6.62
CA PRO A 143 -3.53 13.33 6.98
C PRO A 143 -4.16 12.06 7.53
N ALA A 144 -5.15 12.18 8.42
CA ALA A 144 -5.82 11.04 9.04
C ALA A 144 -6.62 10.20 8.02
N ASP A 145 -7.26 10.84 7.04
CA ASP A 145 -7.97 10.15 5.95
C ASP A 145 -7.00 9.34 5.10
N ALA A 146 -5.84 9.94 4.78
CA ALA A 146 -4.79 9.28 4.01
C ALA A 146 -4.17 8.10 4.78
N VAL A 147 -3.91 8.24 6.09
CA VAL A 147 -3.45 7.11 6.92
C VAL A 147 -4.43 5.95 6.84
N LEU A 148 -5.72 6.21 7.14
CA LEU A 148 -6.74 5.17 7.17
C LEU A 148 -6.88 4.47 5.79
N ALA A 149 -6.84 5.25 4.70
CA ALA A 149 -6.93 4.73 3.34
C ALA A 149 -5.71 3.87 2.93
N LEU A 150 -4.49 4.33 3.23
CA LEU A 150 -3.25 3.63 2.87
C LEU A 150 -3.06 2.34 3.68
N THR A 151 -3.35 2.37 4.99
CA THR A 151 -3.24 1.18 5.83
C THR A 151 -4.16 0.05 5.35
N ALA A 152 -5.37 0.37 4.89
CA ALA A 152 -6.27 -0.62 4.32
C ALA A 152 -5.71 -1.24 3.01
N ASN A 153 -4.93 -0.49 2.23
CA ASN A 153 -4.30 -0.99 1.01
C ASN A 153 -3.13 -1.93 1.31
N PHE A 154 -2.25 -1.56 2.25
CA PHE A 154 -1.02 -2.31 2.55
C PHE A 154 -1.24 -3.75 3.04
N ALA A 155 -2.38 -4.02 3.69
CA ALA A 155 -2.71 -5.36 4.17
C ALA A 155 -2.69 -6.42 3.03
N SER A 156 -3.04 -6.02 1.81
CA SER A 156 -3.08 -6.92 0.65
C SER A 156 -1.71 -7.07 -0.01
N TRP A 157 -0.98 -5.95 -0.12
CA TRP A 157 0.36 -5.89 -0.69
C TRP A 157 1.33 -6.87 -0.02
N GLY A 158 1.34 -6.94 1.32
CA GLY A 158 2.20 -7.88 2.04
C GLY A 158 1.94 -9.35 1.68
N GLY A 159 0.67 -9.73 1.46
CA GLY A 159 0.28 -11.07 1.02
C GLY A 159 0.74 -11.38 -0.42
N TYR A 160 0.68 -10.39 -1.31
CA TYR A 160 1.21 -10.51 -2.68
C TYR A 160 2.72 -10.70 -2.66
N CYS A 161 3.43 -9.84 -1.93
CA CYS A 161 4.87 -9.92 -1.75
C CYS A 161 5.32 -11.27 -1.19
N ALA A 162 4.64 -11.78 -0.15
CA ALA A 162 4.95 -13.10 0.41
C ALA A 162 4.81 -14.22 -0.64
N THR A 163 3.81 -14.13 -1.50
CA THR A 163 3.58 -15.11 -2.57
C THR A 163 4.61 -15.00 -3.69
N ILE A 164 4.91 -13.78 -4.13
CA ILE A 164 5.93 -13.50 -5.15
C ILE A 164 7.31 -13.98 -4.66
N GLY A 165 7.74 -13.58 -3.47
CA GLY A 165 9.04 -13.96 -2.92
C GLY A 165 9.24 -15.48 -2.82
N ARG A 166 8.20 -16.25 -2.49
CA ARG A 166 8.26 -17.73 -2.52
C ARG A 166 8.34 -18.29 -3.94
N ALA A 167 7.56 -17.72 -4.85
CA ALA A 167 7.48 -18.19 -6.23
C ALA A 167 8.78 -17.91 -7.02
N LEU A 168 9.39 -16.74 -6.83
CA LEU A 168 10.66 -16.36 -7.44
C LEU A 168 11.78 -17.37 -7.12
N ARG A 169 11.89 -17.78 -5.86
CA ARG A 169 12.85 -18.81 -5.43
C ARG A 169 12.55 -20.18 -6.03
N ARG A 170 11.27 -20.54 -6.08
CA ARG A 170 10.84 -21.90 -6.45
C ARG A 170 10.86 -22.15 -7.96
N HIS A 171 10.53 -21.12 -8.75
CA HIS A 171 10.23 -21.29 -10.17
C HIS A 171 11.15 -20.48 -11.09
N TYR A 172 11.83 -19.46 -10.56
CA TYR A 172 12.67 -18.56 -11.35
C TYR A 172 14.14 -18.58 -10.90
N ASP A 173 14.51 -19.47 -9.96
CA ASP A 173 15.87 -19.64 -9.44
C ASP A 173 16.51 -18.36 -8.89
N LEU A 174 15.70 -17.41 -8.41
CA LEU A 174 16.18 -16.19 -7.77
C LEU A 174 16.71 -16.47 -6.36
N THR A 175 17.81 -15.79 -5.99
CA THR A 175 18.42 -15.88 -4.66
C THR A 175 17.61 -15.14 -3.61
N ASP A 176 17.94 -15.39 -2.33
CA ASP A 176 17.34 -14.65 -1.20
C ASP A 176 17.55 -13.13 -1.33
N ASP A 177 18.76 -12.70 -1.70
CA ASP A 177 19.06 -11.28 -1.90
C ASP A 177 18.21 -10.64 -3.01
N ALA A 178 17.89 -11.38 -4.07
CA ALA A 178 17.03 -10.92 -5.15
C ALA A 178 15.54 -10.88 -4.74
N CYS A 179 15.15 -11.65 -3.73
CA CYS A 179 13.80 -11.67 -3.19
C CYS A 179 13.57 -10.70 -2.02
N ALA A 180 14.66 -10.12 -1.47
CA ALA A 180 14.62 -9.28 -0.28
C ALA A 180 13.64 -8.10 -0.35
N PHE A 181 13.39 -7.55 -1.54
CA PHE A 181 12.39 -6.50 -1.75
C PHE A 181 10.98 -6.98 -1.37
N PHE A 182 10.60 -8.17 -1.83
CA PHE A 182 9.30 -8.75 -1.51
C PHE A 182 9.25 -9.24 -0.07
N ASP A 183 10.34 -9.83 0.44
CA ASP A 183 10.37 -10.29 1.83
C ASP A 183 10.22 -9.12 2.82
N PHE A 184 10.83 -7.97 2.52
CA PHE A 184 10.71 -6.75 3.33
C PHE A 184 9.25 -6.30 3.50
N PHE A 185 8.46 -6.29 2.42
CA PHE A 185 7.04 -5.93 2.49
C PHE A 185 6.13 -7.07 2.97
N ALA A 186 6.58 -8.32 2.89
CA ALA A 186 5.85 -9.48 3.39
C ALA A 186 5.92 -9.62 4.91
N GLU A 187 6.95 -9.06 5.55
CA GLU A 187 7.14 -9.12 6.99
C GLU A 187 6.15 -8.19 7.72
N PRO A 188 5.38 -8.68 8.71
CA PRO A 188 4.54 -7.82 9.52
C PRO A 188 5.35 -6.75 10.25
N SER A 189 4.84 -5.52 10.31
CA SER A 189 5.46 -4.43 11.06
C SER A 189 4.55 -3.98 12.22
N PRO A 190 4.75 -4.54 13.43
CA PRO A 190 4.01 -4.12 14.62
C PRO A 190 4.14 -2.62 14.91
N ASP A 191 5.26 -2.02 14.53
CA ASP A 191 5.52 -0.59 14.73
C ASP A 191 4.67 0.26 13.79
N LEU A 192 4.53 -0.16 12.53
CA LEU A 192 3.64 0.46 11.57
C LEU A 192 2.17 0.34 12.01
N ASP A 193 1.75 -0.83 12.48
CA ASP A 193 0.39 -1.07 12.97
C ASP A 193 0.03 -0.16 14.16
N ARG A 194 0.96 -0.04 15.13
CA ARG A 194 0.79 0.86 16.29
C ARG A 194 0.76 2.32 15.86
N SER A 195 1.61 2.71 14.91
CA SER A 195 1.67 4.06 14.38
C SER A 195 0.38 4.43 13.65
N ALA A 196 -0.13 3.55 12.78
CA ALA A 196 -1.40 3.73 12.07
C ALA A 196 -2.57 3.90 13.04
N ARG A 197 -2.67 3.02 14.05
CA ARG A 197 -3.72 3.11 15.08
C ARG A 197 -3.67 4.43 15.83
N THR A 198 -2.47 4.88 16.21
CA THR A 198 -2.28 6.14 16.94
C THR A 198 -2.69 7.34 16.07
N ALA A 199 -2.31 7.35 14.80
CA ALA A 199 -2.65 8.41 13.85
C ALA A 199 -4.16 8.50 13.57
N VAL A 200 -4.82 7.36 13.37
CA VAL A 200 -6.28 7.31 13.18
C VAL A 200 -7.02 7.74 14.44
N GLU A 201 -6.57 7.33 15.63
CA GLU A 201 -7.15 7.76 16.90
C GLU A 201 -7.01 9.27 17.10
N GLU A 202 -5.82 9.85 16.87
CA GLU A 202 -5.59 11.30 16.95
C GLU A 202 -6.51 12.07 15.99
N GLY A 203 -6.57 11.64 14.73
CA GLY A 203 -7.42 12.27 13.72
C GLY A 203 -8.90 12.22 14.06
N TRP A 204 -9.36 11.08 14.56
CA TRP A 204 -10.74 10.91 14.98
C TRP A 204 -11.09 11.74 16.21
N GLN A 205 -10.31 11.68 17.28
CA GLN A 205 -10.58 12.46 18.50
C GLN A 205 -10.55 13.97 18.23
N ALA A 206 -9.73 14.41 17.29
CA ALA A 206 -9.68 15.81 16.86
C ALA A 206 -10.80 16.21 15.88
N GLY A 207 -11.67 15.28 15.45
CA GLY A 207 -12.74 15.54 14.48
C GLY A 207 -12.22 15.85 13.06
N ARG A 208 -11.00 15.39 12.73
CA ARG A 208 -10.32 15.64 11.44
C ARG A 208 -10.25 14.42 10.54
N LEU A 209 -10.99 13.36 10.88
CA LEU A 209 -11.13 12.15 10.10
C LEU A 209 -12.52 12.12 9.44
N ASP A 210 -12.56 12.13 8.11
CA ASP A 210 -13.75 11.84 7.32
C ASP A 210 -13.67 10.40 6.79
N GLU A 211 -14.35 9.49 7.46
CA GLU A 211 -14.40 8.08 7.09
C GLU A 211 -14.95 7.82 5.68
N ARG A 212 -15.84 8.68 5.16
CA ARG A 212 -16.37 8.52 3.80
C ARG A 212 -15.32 8.90 2.77
N LEU A 213 -14.53 9.94 3.03
CA LEU A 213 -13.40 10.30 2.18
C LEU A 213 -12.29 9.25 2.27
N ALA A 214 -11.90 8.82 3.47
CA ALA A 214 -10.94 7.74 3.67
C ALA A 214 -11.35 6.47 2.91
N GLN A 215 -12.62 6.07 2.99
CA GLN A 215 -13.12 4.92 2.23
C GLN A 215 -13.07 5.15 0.71
N ARG A 216 -13.37 6.36 0.24
CA ARG A 216 -13.26 6.70 -1.18
C ARG A 216 -11.82 6.63 -1.66
N HIS A 217 -10.87 7.13 -0.87
CA HIS A 217 -9.45 7.06 -1.14
C HIS A 217 -8.98 5.61 -1.21
N GLY A 218 -9.30 4.78 -0.22
CA GLY A 218 -8.94 3.36 -0.22
C GLY A 218 -9.47 2.60 -1.44
N ARG A 219 -10.74 2.81 -1.82
CA ARG A 219 -11.31 2.18 -3.03
C ARG A 219 -10.57 2.57 -4.31
N LEU A 220 -10.17 3.85 -4.42
CA LEU A 220 -9.42 4.33 -5.59
C LEU A 220 -8.00 3.76 -5.62
N LEU A 221 -7.30 3.72 -4.47
CA LEU A 221 -5.98 3.10 -4.36
C LEU A 221 -6.01 1.65 -4.86
N GLN A 222 -7.00 0.87 -4.42
CA GLN A 222 -7.13 -0.53 -4.86
C GLN A 222 -7.48 -0.68 -6.33
N SER A 223 -8.35 0.18 -6.85
CA SER A 223 -8.67 0.17 -8.28
C SER A 223 -7.42 0.48 -9.13
N TYR A 224 -6.56 1.39 -8.66
CA TYR A 224 -5.32 1.72 -9.34
C TYR A 224 -4.23 0.66 -9.14
N GLU A 225 -4.17 0.00 -8.00
CA GLU A 225 -3.31 -1.16 -7.79
C GLU A 225 -3.74 -2.33 -8.70
N SER A 226 -5.04 -2.61 -8.82
CA SER A 226 -5.54 -3.61 -9.77
C SER A 226 -5.19 -3.25 -11.23
N MET A 227 -5.23 -1.96 -11.58
CA MET A 227 -4.79 -1.48 -12.89
C MET A 227 -3.29 -1.72 -13.12
N PHE A 228 -2.45 -1.52 -12.10
CA PHE A 228 -1.03 -1.84 -12.15
C PHE A 228 -0.82 -3.33 -12.49
N TRP A 229 -1.45 -4.23 -11.74
CA TRP A 229 -1.33 -5.67 -11.96
C TRP A 229 -1.89 -6.12 -13.31
N SER A 230 -3.03 -5.57 -13.71
CA SER A 230 -3.65 -5.84 -15.01
C SER A 230 -2.83 -5.35 -16.18
N THR A 231 -2.07 -4.26 -16.01
CA THR A 231 -1.18 -3.72 -17.04
C THR A 231 -0.01 -4.65 -17.27
N LEU A 232 0.63 -5.11 -16.20
CA LEU A 232 1.75 -6.06 -16.29
C LEU A 232 1.32 -7.44 -16.82
N ALA A 233 0.13 -7.92 -16.46
CA ALA A 233 -0.38 -9.22 -16.92
C ALA A 233 -0.71 -9.28 -18.43
N ARG A 234 -0.69 -8.14 -19.14
CA ARG A 234 -0.98 -8.04 -20.58
C ARG A 234 0.27 -7.92 -21.44
N LEU A 235 1.45 -7.86 -20.83
CA LEU A 235 2.73 -7.95 -21.53
C LEU A 235 2.92 -9.39 -22.03
#